data_AF-A0A521XGR6-F1
#
_entry.id   AF-A0A521XGR6-F1
#
_cell.length_a   1.000
_cell.length_b   1.000
_cell.length_c   1.000
_cell.angle_alpha   90.00
_cell.angle_beta   90.00
_cell.angle_gamma   90.00
#
_symmetry.space_group_name_H-M   'P 1'
#
loop_
_entity.id
_entity.type
_entity.pdbx_description
1 polymer ?
#
loop_
_entity_poly.entity_id
_entity_poly.type
_entity_poly.pdbx_seq_one_letter_code
_entity_poly.pdbx_strand_id
1 'polypeptide(L)'
;MNEALRGNRRQRKLVDRIAAGAIIAAGVGVVVPLVVILGFLFIEGLPALHIDLIRDNPGPVGTPGGGIKNSIIGSAILLALALAFGLPLAIATGVYLAEYGRTRLGFAIRFLVDVLAGVPSITIGLFVYTAVVLNMDKARSR
;
A
#
# COMPACT_ATOMS: atom_id res chain seq x y z
N MET A 1 -38.57 -4.09 -39.00
CA MET A 1 -37.56 -4.51 -37.98
C MET A 1 -36.27 -3.69 -38.00
N ASN A 2 -35.85 -3.07 -39.12
CA ASN A 2 -34.56 -2.34 -39.21
C ASN A 2 -34.60 -0.83 -38.85
N GLU A 3 -35.77 -0.24 -38.56
CA GLU A 3 -35.87 1.20 -38.26
C GLU A 3 -35.90 1.53 -36.76
N ALA A 4 -36.39 0.62 -35.91
CA ALA A 4 -36.37 0.78 -34.45
C ALA A 4 -34.94 0.81 -33.84
N LEU A 5 -33.94 0.33 -34.60
CA LEU A 5 -32.52 0.37 -34.21
C LEU A 5 -31.82 1.68 -34.63
N ARG A 6 -32.45 2.52 -35.46
CA ARG A 6 -31.80 3.72 -36.05
C ARG A 6 -32.00 4.99 -35.21
N GLY A 7 -33.14 5.15 -34.53
CA GLY A 7 -33.44 6.32 -33.69
C GLY A 7 -32.50 6.46 -32.47
N ASN A 8 -32.03 5.34 -31.93
CA ASN A 8 -31.14 5.32 -30.76
C ASN A 8 -29.64 5.40 -31.13
N ARG A 9 -29.29 5.48 -32.43
CA ARG A 9 -27.88 5.41 -32.87
C ARG A 9 -27.11 6.70 -32.60
N ARG A 10 -27.76 7.87 -32.66
CA ARG A 10 -27.15 9.17 -32.32
C ARG A 10 -26.98 9.34 -30.81
N GLN A 11 -28.01 8.99 -30.02
CA GLN A 11 -27.93 9.02 -28.56
C GLN A 11 -26.86 8.05 -28.03
N ARG A 12 -26.81 6.82 -28.53
CA ARG A 12 -25.74 5.86 -28.18
C ARG A 12 -24.34 6.37 -28.51
N LYS A 13 -24.14 7.01 -29.68
CA LYS A 13 -22.85 7.60 -30.06
C LYS A 13 -22.45 8.80 -29.19
N LEU A 14 -23.41 9.60 -28.72
CA LEU A 14 -23.14 10.71 -27.81
C LEU A 14 -22.77 10.20 -26.42
N VAL A 15 -23.52 9.25 -25.88
CA VAL A 15 -23.23 8.61 -24.60
C VAL A 15 -21.87 7.92 -24.62
N ASP A 16 -21.55 7.21 -25.71
CA ASP A 16 -20.25 6.56 -25.91
C ASP A 16 -19.09 7.57 -25.91
N ARG A 17 -19.24 8.71 -26.61
CA ARG A 17 -18.21 9.77 -26.61
C ARG A 17 -18.05 10.45 -25.26
N ILE A 18 -19.15 10.71 -24.55
CA ILE A 18 -19.11 11.30 -23.21
C ILE A 18 -18.45 10.33 -22.23
N ALA A 19 -18.82 9.05 -22.27
CA ALA A 19 -18.21 8.02 -21.45
C ALA A 19 -16.71 7.86 -21.74
N ALA A 20 -16.32 7.83 -23.01
CA ALA A 20 -14.91 7.80 -23.42
C ALA A 20 -14.16 9.05 -22.93
N GLY A 21 -14.73 10.24 -23.08
CA GLY A 21 -14.17 11.48 -22.57
C GLY A 21 -14.00 11.48 -21.05
N ALA A 22 -15.00 10.97 -20.31
CA ALA A 22 -14.97 10.86 -18.85
C ALA A 22 -13.89 9.88 -18.37
N ILE A 23 -13.75 8.73 -19.04
CA ILE A 23 -12.71 7.74 -18.73
C ILE A 23 -11.32 8.34 -18.99
N ILE A 24 -11.11 9.02 -20.12
CA ILE A 24 -9.85 9.68 -20.43
C ILE A 24 -9.55 10.78 -19.40
N ALA A 25 -10.53 11.62 -19.05
CA ALA A 25 -10.37 12.66 -18.06
C ALA A 25 -10.03 12.09 -16.67
N ALA A 26 -10.69 11.01 -16.25
CA ALA A 26 -10.36 10.31 -15.00
C ALA A 26 -8.95 9.71 -15.05
N GLY A 27 -8.56 9.10 -16.17
CA GLY A 27 -7.21 8.58 -16.38
C GLY A 27 -6.15 9.66 -16.28
N VAL A 28 -6.35 10.79 -16.97
CA VAL A 28 -5.48 11.97 -16.87
C VAL A 28 -5.45 12.51 -15.45
N GLY A 29 -6.59 12.56 -14.76
CA GLY A 29 -6.70 12.99 -13.36
C GLY A 29 -5.86 12.17 -12.39
N VAL A 30 -5.61 10.89 -12.68
CA VAL A 30 -4.71 10.02 -11.88
C VAL A 30 -3.25 10.14 -12.35
N VAL A 31 -3.02 10.20 -13.66
CA VAL A 31 -1.66 10.23 -14.22
C VAL A 31 -0.95 11.55 -13.91
N VAL A 32 -1.64 12.69 -13.95
CA VAL A 32 -1.05 14.00 -13.68
C VAL A 32 -0.39 14.08 -12.29
N PRO A 33 -1.09 13.80 -11.16
CA PRO A 33 -0.46 13.85 -9.85
C PRO A 33 0.66 12.82 -9.70
N LEU A 34 0.53 11.64 -10.32
CA LEU A 34 1.61 10.65 -10.34
C LEU A 34 2.87 11.21 -11.01
N VAL A 35 2.75 11.84 -12.17
CA VAL A 35 3.87 12.47 -12.89
C VAL A 35 4.45 13.62 -12.07
N VAL A 36 3.62 14.43 -11.40
CA VAL A 36 4.08 15.53 -10.53
C VAL A 36 4.88 14.98 -9.35
N ILE A 37 4.37 13.96 -8.65
CA ILE A 37 5.06 13.36 -7.49
C ILE A 37 6.39 12.73 -7.93
N LEU A 38 6.40 11.99 -9.04
CA LEU A 38 7.63 11.40 -9.57
C LEU A 38 8.62 12.47 -10.02
N GLY A 39 8.15 13.53 -10.69
CA GLY A 39 8.99 14.66 -11.09
C GLY A 39 9.64 15.35 -9.88
N PHE A 40 8.84 15.64 -8.85
CA PHE A 40 9.34 16.20 -7.59
C PHE A 40 10.35 15.27 -6.91
N LEU A 41 10.07 13.97 -6.86
CA LEU A 41 10.99 12.96 -6.33
C LEU A 41 12.33 12.96 -7.06
N PHE A 42 12.37 13.07 -8.39
CA PHE A 42 13.63 13.08 -9.12
C PHE A 42 14.40 14.39 -8.95
N ILE A 43 13.70 15.54 -9.01
CA ILE A 43 14.33 16.86 -8.89
C ILE A 43 14.96 17.04 -7.51
N GLU A 44 14.25 16.66 -6.45
CA GLU A 44 14.73 16.79 -5.06
C GLU A 44 15.57 15.58 -4.61
N GLY A 45 15.27 14.40 -5.13
CA GLY A 45 15.91 13.15 -4.68
C GLY A 45 17.26 12.87 -5.32
N LEU A 46 17.46 13.17 -6.61
CA LEU A 46 18.75 12.90 -7.27
C LEU A 46 19.92 13.66 -6.63
N PRO A 47 19.80 14.97 -6.30
CA PRO A 47 20.87 15.69 -5.61
C PRO A 47 21.16 15.17 -4.20
N ALA A 48 20.21 14.44 -3.58
CA ALA A 48 20.41 13.85 -2.26
C ALA A 48 21.19 12.52 -2.31
N LEU A 49 21.43 11.94 -3.49
CA LEU A 49 22.11 10.66 -3.66
C LEU A 49 23.64 10.83 -3.54
N HIS A 50 24.13 10.73 -2.31
CA HIS A 50 25.56 10.62 -2.00
C HIS A 50 25.83 9.35 -1.18
N ILE A 51 27.09 8.90 -1.14
CA ILE A 51 27.45 7.70 -0.36
C ILE A 51 27.15 7.89 1.14
N ASP A 52 27.25 9.14 1.60
CA ASP A 52 26.96 9.56 2.97
C ASP A 52 25.49 9.34 3.33
N LEU A 53 24.56 9.38 2.35
CA LEU A 53 23.15 9.08 2.54
C LEU A 53 22.93 7.70 3.16
N ILE A 54 23.74 6.70 2.79
CA ILE A 54 23.58 5.33 3.27
C ILE A 54 24.43 5.07 4.52
N ARG A 55 25.59 5.74 4.64
CA ARG A 55 26.55 5.50 5.72
C ARG A 55 26.25 6.29 6.99
N ASP A 56 25.68 7.47 6.85
CA ASP A 56 25.51 8.40 7.97
C ASP A 56 24.16 8.21 8.66
N ASN A 57 24.17 8.57 9.93
CA ASN A 57 22.94 8.65 10.71
C ASN A 57 22.13 9.88 10.29
N PRO A 58 20.82 9.90 10.57
CA PRO A 58 20.00 11.08 10.35
C PRO A 58 20.60 12.29 11.07
N GLY A 59 20.76 13.39 10.34
CA GLY A 59 21.16 14.67 10.92
C GLY A 59 20.06 15.22 11.84
N PRO A 60 20.39 16.18 12.72
CA PRO A 60 19.39 16.95 13.45
C PRO A 60 18.34 17.56 12.52
N VAL A 61 17.12 17.72 13.03
CA VAL A 61 16.04 18.37 12.27
C VAL A 61 16.47 19.78 11.84
N GLY A 62 16.37 20.08 10.54
CA GLY A 62 16.69 21.39 9.98
C GLY A 62 18.14 21.64 9.60
N THR A 63 19.06 20.68 9.80
CA THR A 63 20.43 20.78 9.27
C THR A 63 20.52 20.18 7.87
N PRO A 64 21.14 20.88 6.88
CA PRO A 64 21.43 20.29 5.58
C PRO A 64 22.37 19.09 5.72
N GLY A 65 22.00 17.96 5.11
CA GLY A 65 22.78 16.72 5.16
C GLY A 65 22.29 15.71 6.20
N GLY A 66 23.06 14.62 6.35
CA GLY A 66 22.69 13.44 7.13
C GLY A 66 22.19 12.28 6.26
N GLY A 67 22.15 11.08 6.84
CA GLY A 67 21.82 9.85 6.12
C GLY A 67 20.58 9.12 6.64
N ILE A 68 20.21 8.05 5.96
CA ILE A 68 19.06 7.19 6.24
C ILE A 68 19.47 5.85 6.84
N LYS A 69 20.71 5.71 7.33
CA LYS A 69 21.24 4.45 7.87
C LYS A 69 20.34 3.82 8.92
N ASN A 70 19.89 4.62 9.89
CA ASN A 70 19.03 4.13 10.97
C ASN A 70 17.67 3.65 10.45
N SER A 71 17.11 4.31 9.43
CA SER A 71 15.87 3.89 8.79
C SER A 71 16.05 2.57 8.03
N ILE A 72 17.16 2.39 7.29
CA ILE A 72 17.45 1.15 6.57
C ILE A 72 17.60 -0.02 7.55
N ILE A 73 18.43 0.15 8.59
CA ILE A 73 18.68 -0.89 9.59
C ILE A 73 17.39 -1.20 10.37
N GLY A 74 16.65 -0.16 10.79
CA GLY A 74 15.38 -0.30 11.47
C GLY A 74 14.35 -1.07 10.64
N SER A 75 14.19 -0.72 9.37
CA SER A 75 13.30 -1.44 8.44
C SER A 75 13.74 -2.89 8.23
N ALA A 76 15.05 -3.16 8.13
CA ALA A 76 15.57 -4.51 7.99
C ALA A 76 15.30 -5.37 9.24
N ILE A 77 15.49 -4.82 10.44
CA ILE A 77 15.18 -5.50 11.70
C ILE A 77 13.67 -5.78 11.81
N LEU A 78 12.82 -4.78 11.51
CA LEU A 78 11.37 -4.94 11.53
C LEU A 78 10.92 -6.03 10.55
N LEU A 79 11.45 -6.04 9.33
CA LEU A 79 11.17 -7.06 8.33
C LEU A 79 11.63 -8.44 8.80
N ALA A 80 12.84 -8.55 9.34
CA ALA A 80 13.39 -9.81 9.83
C ALA A 80 12.53 -10.39 10.96
N LEU A 81 12.10 -9.57 11.92
CA LEU A 81 11.21 -9.99 12.99
C LEU A 81 9.83 -10.39 12.45
N ALA A 82 9.25 -9.60 11.54
CA ALA A 82 7.98 -9.93 10.92
C ALA A 82 8.03 -11.27 10.18
N LEU A 83 9.12 -11.55 9.45
CA LEU A 83 9.34 -12.82 8.78
C LEU A 83 9.58 -13.96 9.77
N ALA A 84 10.37 -13.76 10.82
CA ALA A 84 10.71 -14.81 11.78
C ALA A 84 9.45 -15.43 12.43
N PHE A 85 8.43 -14.63 12.71
CA PHE A 85 7.17 -15.11 13.27
C PHE A 85 6.10 -15.39 12.21
N GLY A 86 5.94 -14.48 11.25
CA GLY A 86 4.88 -14.55 10.25
C GLY A 86 5.11 -15.62 9.20
N LEU A 87 6.35 -15.83 8.76
CA LEU A 87 6.66 -16.75 7.67
C LEU A 87 6.41 -18.23 8.04
N PRO A 88 6.85 -18.74 9.22
CA PRO A 88 6.55 -20.12 9.61
C PRO A 88 5.05 -20.37 9.74
N LEU A 89 4.30 -19.44 10.34
CA LEU A 89 2.85 -19.52 10.48
C LEU A 89 2.14 -19.49 9.12
N ALA A 90 2.56 -18.59 8.22
CA ALA A 90 2.00 -18.49 6.88
C ALA A 90 2.22 -19.76 6.07
N ILE A 91 3.44 -20.33 6.10
CA ILE A 91 3.76 -21.59 5.41
C ILE A 91 2.95 -22.74 6.01
N ALA A 92 2.92 -22.90 7.34
CA ALA A 92 2.17 -23.97 8.00
C ALA A 92 0.67 -23.90 7.65
N THR A 93 0.09 -22.70 7.67
CA THR A 93 -1.30 -22.46 7.30
C THR A 93 -1.55 -22.76 5.82
N GLY A 94 -0.63 -22.36 4.94
CA GLY A 94 -0.70 -22.63 3.50
C GLY A 94 -0.66 -24.13 3.18
N VAL A 95 0.26 -24.87 3.80
CA VAL A 95 0.36 -26.33 3.66
C VAL A 95 -0.89 -27.02 4.20
N TYR A 96 -1.36 -26.64 5.40
CA TYR A 96 -2.60 -27.19 5.96
C TYR A 96 -3.80 -26.99 5.02
N LEU A 97 -3.92 -25.80 4.43
CA LEU A 97 -5.03 -25.46 3.56
C LEU A 97 -4.94 -26.13 2.19
N ALA A 98 -3.73 -26.45 1.73
CA ALA A 98 -3.50 -27.21 0.50
C ALA A 98 -3.88 -28.69 0.67
N GLU A 99 -3.54 -29.31 1.80
CA GLU A 99 -3.79 -30.74 2.05
C GLU A 99 -5.17 -31.01 2.66
N TYR A 100 -5.60 -30.20 3.63
CA TYR A 100 -6.77 -30.43 4.48
C TYR A 100 -7.85 -29.33 4.38
N GLY A 101 -7.79 -28.47 3.36
CA GLY A 101 -8.60 -27.26 3.26
C GLY A 101 -10.12 -27.47 3.11
N ARG A 102 -10.60 -28.70 2.95
CA ARG A 102 -12.06 -29.02 2.82
C ARG A 102 -12.79 -29.14 4.16
N THR A 103 -12.14 -28.87 5.28
CA THR A 103 -12.74 -28.89 6.61
C THR A 103 -13.42 -27.55 6.96
N ARG A 104 -14.30 -27.55 7.99
CA ARG A 104 -14.89 -26.30 8.53
C ARG A 104 -13.81 -25.33 9.02
N LEU A 105 -12.71 -25.86 9.55
CA LEU A 105 -11.54 -25.08 9.97
C LEU A 105 -10.83 -24.46 8.75
N GLY A 106 -10.63 -25.22 7.67
CA GLY A 106 -10.07 -24.70 6.42
C GLY A 106 -10.92 -23.57 5.81
N PHE A 107 -12.25 -23.68 5.85
CA PHE A 107 -13.14 -22.60 5.44
C PHE A 107 -12.98 -21.35 6.31
N ALA A 108 -12.96 -21.50 7.65
CA ALA A 108 -12.77 -20.39 8.57
C ALA A 108 -11.42 -19.69 8.37
N ILE A 109 -10.33 -20.45 8.18
CA ILE A 109 -8.99 -19.92 7.90
C ILE A 109 -9.00 -19.12 6.59
N ARG A 110 -9.56 -19.65 5.50
CA ARG A 110 -9.68 -18.92 4.22
C ARG A 110 -10.43 -17.62 4.39
N PHE A 111 -11.59 -17.67 5.03
CA PHE A 111 -12.39 -16.49 5.28
C PHE A 111 -11.60 -15.41 6.05
N LEU A 112 -10.88 -15.80 7.10
CA LEU A 112 -10.04 -14.87 7.86
C LEU A 112 -8.91 -14.29 7.01
N VAL A 113 -8.23 -15.11 6.20
CA VAL A 113 -7.16 -14.64 5.30
C VAL A 113 -7.71 -13.65 4.27
N ASP A 114 -8.86 -13.93 3.67
CA ASP A 114 -9.49 -13.06 2.68
C ASP A 114 -9.93 -11.73 3.31
N VAL A 115 -10.48 -11.77 4.53
CA VAL A 115 -10.80 -10.55 5.29
C VAL A 115 -9.54 -9.75 5.56
N LEU A 116 -8.49 -10.37 6.12
CA LEU A 116 -7.23 -9.71 6.43
C LEU A 116 -6.55 -9.11 5.19
N ALA A 117 -6.62 -9.79 4.04
CA ALA A 117 -6.12 -9.28 2.76
C ALA A 117 -6.95 -8.11 2.22
N GLY A 118 -8.25 -8.06 2.53
CA GLY A 118 -9.15 -6.96 2.15
C GLY A 118 -9.08 -5.74 3.07
N VAL A 119 -8.53 -5.86 4.28
CA VAL A 119 -8.40 -4.72 5.21
C VAL A 119 -7.36 -3.73 4.66
N PRO A 120 -7.68 -2.43 4.55
CA PRO A 120 -6.70 -1.40 4.18
C PRO A 120 -5.55 -1.34 5.18
N SER A 121 -4.30 -1.29 4.69
CA SER A 121 -3.10 -1.24 5.55
C SER A 121 -3.09 -0.05 6.53
N ILE A 122 -3.67 1.08 6.14
CA ILE A 122 -3.80 2.28 7.00
C ILE A 122 -4.63 2.01 8.25
N THR A 123 -5.67 1.17 8.16
CA THR A 123 -6.53 0.82 9.28
C THR A 123 -5.79 -0.05 10.29
N ILE A 124 -5.01 -1.02 9.82
CA ILE A 124 -4.15 -1.85 10.67
C ILE A 124 -3.10 -0.98 11.37
N GLY A 125 -2.47 -0.06 10.64
CA GLY A 125 -1.50 0.89 11.20
C GLY A 125 -2.10 1.75 12.32
N LEU A 126 -3.29 2.31 12.11
CA LEU A 126 -3.97 3.13 13.12
C LEU A 126 -4.40 2.31 14.35
N PHE A 127 -4.85 1.07 14.16
CA PHE A 127 -5.19 0.18 15.26
C PHE A 127 -3.96 -0.11 16.13
N VAL A 128 -2.82 -0.49 15.53
CA VAL A 128 -1.58 -0.76 16.29
C VAL A 128 -1.07 0.51 16.98
N TYR A 129 -1.12 1.66 16.31
CA TYR A 129 -0.72 2.93 16.91
C TYR A 129 -1.54 3.25 18.17
N THR A 130 -2.86 3.12 18.10
CA THR A 130 -3.73 3.42 19.25
C THR A 130 -3.64 2.36 20.35
N ALA A 131 -3.56 1.07 20.00
CA ALA A 131 -3.54 -0.02 20.97
C ALA A 131 -2.17 -0.22 21.64
N VAL A 132 -1.06 0.05 20.95
CA VAL A 132 0.29 -0.21 21.45
C VAL A 132 1.01 1.09 21.73
N VAL A 133 1.21 1.95 20.73
CA VAL A 133 2.07 3.13 20.86
C VAL A 133 1.50 4.13 21.88
N LEU A 134 0.23 4.50 21.77
CA LEU A 134 -0.38 5.45 22.72
C LEU A 134 -0.47 4.89 24.14
N ASN A 135 -0.64 3.57 24.29
CA ASN A 135 -0.68 2.95 25.61
C ASN A 135 0.72 2.86 26.24
N MET A 136 1.76 2.59 25.45
CA MET A 136 3.15 2.64 25.90
C MET A 136 3.58 4.05 26.30
N ASP A 137 3.15 5.07 25.55
CA ASP A 137 3.51 6.47 25.83
C ASP A 137 2.88 6.96 27.15
N LYS A 138 1.60 6.60 27.39
CA LYS A 138 0.92 6.84 28.68
C LYS A 138 1.57 6.11 29.85
N ALA A 139 2.14 4.92 29.62
CA ALA A 139 2.85 4.17 30.66
C ALA A 139 4.24 4.76 30.97
N ARG A 140 4.85 5.45 30.00
CA ARG A 140 6.14 6.14 30.16
C ARG A 140 6.02 7.53 30.79
N SER A 141 4.83 8.14 30.73
CA SER A 141 4.55 9.46 31.32
C SER A 141 4.07 9.42 32.78
N ARG A 142 4.16 8.27 33.45
CA ARG A 142 3.91 8.07 34.89
C ARG A 142 5.19 7.60 35.56
#